data_AF-A0AAU9XM63-F1
#
_entry.id   AF-A0AAU9XM63-F1
#
_cell.length_a   1.000
_cell.length_b   1.000
_cell.length_c   1.000
_cell.angle_alpha   90.00
_cell.angle_beta   90.00
_cell.angle_gamma   90.00
#
_symmetry.space_group_name_H-M   'P 1'
#
loop_
_entity.id
_entity.type
_entity.pdbx_description
1 polymer ?
#
loop_
_entity_poly.entity_id
_entity_poly.type
_entity_poly.pdbx_seq_one_letter_code
_entity_poly.pdbx_strand_id
1 'polypeptide(L)'
;KYYNPSILAWPELGSSSRIGDVHFVKVTSAERHWREVSVGEVVVENTVNVVANKTVENGSGVVIEIERQSPPVSCNNTIGSVTVDGVLISVPGSWRRIKYKQTFMETQKCFAIFGSVPNWASGIYTPGVLEFDFDLDELWKEEYLGPNGNHFDGVNALCGDEHFWMVNKPNTPVAGVSLRRKSGGAIAGISTFGKCGMFKFKISDICVLD
;
A
#
# COMPACT_ATOMS: atom_id res chain seq x y z
N LYS A 1 22.72 -13.53 51.78
CA LYS A 1 21.98 -12.27 51.54
C LYS A 1 22.07 -11.98 50.06
N TYR A 2 20.98 -12.10 49.31
CA TYR A 2 20.96 -11.81 47.88
C TYR A 2 20.86 -10.29 47.67
N TYR A 3 21.74 -9.74 46.82
CA TYR A 3 21.71 -8.34 46.41
C TYR A 3 20.50 -8.12 45.50
N ASN A 4 19.62 -7.20 45.88
CA ASN A 4 18.47 -6.81 45.08
C ASN A 4 18.83 -5.47 44.42
N PRO A 5 19.16 -5.43 43.12
CA PRO A 5 19.54 -4.19 42.46
C PRO A 5 18.36 -3.23 42.44
N SER A 6 18.60 -1.98 42.82
CA SER A 6 17.64 -0.90 42.63
C SER A 6 17.41 -0.71 41.13
N ILE A 7 16.29 -1.18 40.60
CA ILE A 7 15.85 -0.84 39.24
C ILE A 7 15.61 0.67 39.24
N LEU A 8 16.40 1.42 38.47
CA LEU A 8 16.17 2.84 38.24
C LEU A 8 14.80 3.00 37.59
N ALA A 9 13.91 3.75 38.25
CA ALA A 9 12.63 4.12 37.67
C ALA A 9 12.88 5.00 36.44
N TRP A 10 12.33 4.60 35.29
CA TRP A 10 12.40 5.39 34.07
C TRP A 10 11.51 6.63 34.23
N PRO A 11 11.97 7.83 33.81
CA PRO A 11 11.12 9.01 33.75
C PRO A 11 9.95 8.80 32.78
N GLU A 12 8.82 9.41 33.05
CA GLU A 12 7.68 9.39 32.13
C GLU A 12 8.00 10.17 30.85
N LEU A 13 7.42 9.74 29.73
CA LEU A 13 7.53 10.42 28.43
C LEU A 13 7.19 11.91 28.57
N GLY A 14 8.16 12.78 28.27
CA GLY A 14 8.02 14.24 28.34
C GLY A 14 8.53 14.91 29.61
N SER A 15 9.02 14.15 30.60
CA SER A 15 9.71 14.68 31.79
C SER A 15 11.24 14.49 31.65
N SER A 16 12.05 15.54 31.88
CA SER A 16 13.52 15.45 31.70
C SER A 16 14.31 15.95 32.91
N SER A 17 15.46 15.31 33.15
CA SER A 17 16.61 15.87 33.90
C SER A 17 17.84 14.93 34.02
N ARG A 18 17.82 13.65 33.57
CA ARG A 18 18.96 12.71 33.37
C ARG A 18 18.55 11.52 32.46
N ILE A 19 19.53 10.70 32.00
CA ILE A 19 19.42 9.51 31.08
C ILE A 19 17.98 9.09 30.76
N GLY A 20 17.61 9.20 29.48
CA GLY A 20 16.22 9.10 29.01
C GLY A 20 15.68 10.41 28.45
N ASP A 21 16.43 11.53 28.55
CA ASP A 21 15.96 12.85 28.11
C ASP A 21 15.49 12.91 26.64
N VAL A 22 15.91 11.97 25.79
CA VAL A 22 15.29 11.72 24.48
C VAL A 22 14.62 10.35 24.49
N HIS A 23 13.29 10.36 24.55
CA HIS A 23 12.47 9.17 24.45
C HIS A 23 11.99 8.98 23.01
N PHE A 24 12.33 7.84 22.41
CA PHE A 24 11.76 7.41 21.14
C PHE A 24 10.82 6.23 21.41
N VAL A 25 9.56 6.32 20.98
CA VAL A 25 8.63 5.19 21.06
C VAL A 25 9.13 4.03 20.19
N LYS A 26 9.84 4.35 19.11
CA LYS A 26 10.62 3.44 18.25
C LYS A 26 11.74 4.28 17.63
N VAL A 27 12.93 3.74 17.34
CA VAL A 27 14.06 4.49 16.72
C VAL A 27 13.65 5.25 15.43
N THR A 28 12.54 4.84 14.80
CA THR A 28 11.91 5.45 13.65
C THR A 28 10.98 6.64 13.93
N SER A 29 10.77 7.04 15.19
CA SER A 29 9.79 8.05 15.61
C SER A 29 10.27 9.50 15.48
N ALA A 30 11.40 9.75 14.79
CA ALA A 30 11.76 11.10 14.39
C ALA A 30 10.70 11.64 13.42
N GLU A 31 10.38 12.93 13.53
CA GLU A 31 9.39 13.60 12.68
C GLU A 31 9.81 13.49 11.21
N ARG A 32 9.07 12.66 10.45
CA ARG A 32 9.34 12.44 9.03
C ARG A 32 8.62 13.53 8.23
N HIS A 33 9.37 14.33 7.47
CA HIS A 33 8.77 15.32 6.60
C HIS A 33 8.25 14.66 5.32
N TRP A 34 6.95 14.37 5.31
CA TRP A 34 6.25 13.88 4.12
C TRP A 34 5.87 15.05 3.21
N ARG A 35 6.23 14.95 1.94
CA ARG A 35 5.82 15.89 0.90
C ARG A 35 4.62 15.33 0.15
N GLU A 36 3.56 16.12 0.02
CA GLU A 36 2.44 15.79 -0.84
C GLU A 36 2.87 15.81 -2.31
N VAL A 37 2.43 14.79 -3.07
CA VAL A 37 2.72 14.69 -4.50
C VAL A 37 1.68 15.48 -5.27
N SER A 38 2.11 16.28 -6.24
CA SER A 38 1.19 17.03 -7.12
C SER A 38 0.77 16.21 -8.35
N VAL A 39 -0.38 16.56 -8.97
CA VAL A 39 -0.90 15.82 -10.15
C VAL A 39 0.12 15.76 -11.28
N GLY A 40 0.86 16.85 -11.50
CA GLY A 40 1.84 16.96 -12.58
C GLY A 40 3.07 16.07 -12.39
N GLU A 41 3.33 15.61 -11.17
CA GLU A 41 4.44 14.70 -10.88
C GLU A 41 4.05 13.23 -11.09
N VAL A 42 2.76 12.90 -11.04
CA VAL A 42 2.33 11.52 -11.12
C VAL A 42 2.34 11.03 -12.57
N VAL A 43 3.06 9.95 -12.85
CA VAL A 43 3.04 9.23 -14.13
C VAL A 43 2.27 7.93 -13.94
N VAL A 44 1.43 7.58 -14.91
CA VAL A 44 0.59 6.38 -14.83
C VAL A 44 0.80 5.54 -16.08
N GLU A 45 1.06 4.27 -15.85
CA GLU A 45 1.13 3.22 -16.86
C GLU A 45 0.07 2.18 -16.51
N ASN A 46 -0.72 1.73 -17.48
CA ASN A 46 -1.80 0.79 -17.26
C ASN A 46 -1.94 -0.18 -18.44
N THR A 47 -2.48 -1.36 -18.17
CA THR A 47 -2.76 -2.35 -19.20
C THR A 47 -3.94 -1.90 -20.08
N VAL A 48 -4.03 -2.45 -21.30
CA VAL A 48 -4.98 -2.02 -22.36
C VAL A 48 -6.43 -1.85 -21.90
N ASN A 49 -6.93 -2.74 -21.04
CA ASN A 49 -8.34 -2.73 -20.61
C ASN A 49 -8.59 -1.92 -19.33
N VAL A 50 -7.57 -1.26 -18.78
CA VAL A 50 -7.64 -0.49 -17.55
C VAL A 50 -7.58 0.98 -17.90
N VAL A 51 -8.38 1.81 -17.23
CA VAL A 51 -8.24 3.26 -17.26
C VAL A 51 -7.95 3.75 -15.85
N ALA A 52 -7.08 4.74 -15.76
CA ALA A 52 -6.69 5.38 -14.51
C ALA A 52 -6.85 6.90 -14.66
N ASN A 53 -7.97 7.41 -14.14
CA ASN A 53 -8.33 8.82 -14.25
C ASN A 53 -7.75 9.59 -13.06
N LYS A 54 -7.00 10.66 -13.35
CA LYS A 54 -6.42 11.54 -12.33
C LYS A 54 -7.37 12.71 -12.06
N THR A 55 -7.66 12.96 -10.80
CA THR A 55 -8.46 14.10 -10.33
C THR A 55 -7.76 14.77 -9.13
N VAL A 56 -8.26 15.94 -8.74
CA VAL A 56 -7.82 16.65 -7.52
C VAL A 56 -9.03 16.78 -6.60
N GLU A 57 -8.89 16.33 -5.37
CA GLU A 57 -9.88 16.53 -4.32
C GLU A 57 -9.34 17.51 -3.27
N ASN A 58 -10.16 18.49 -2.89
CA ASN A 58 -9.80 19.45 -1.85
C ASN A 58 -9.46 18.70 -0.54
N GLY A 59 -8.21 18.83 -0.08
CA GLY A 59 -7.72 18.24 1.17
C GLY A 59 -7.19 16.81 1.09
N SER A 60 -7.25 16.12 -0.06
CA SER A 60 -6.65 14.78 -0.25
C SER A 60 -5.58 14.73 -1.35
N GLY A 61 -5.32 15.88 -2.00
CA GLY A 61 -4.35 15.99 -3.07
C GLY A 61 -4.78 15.22 -4.32
N VAL A 62 -3.84 14.51 -4.94
CA VAL A 62 -4.09 13.70 -6.14
C VAL A 62 -4.94 12.49 -5.79
N VAL A 63 -6.00 12.30 -6.57
CA VAL A 63 -6.82 11.10 -6.56
C VAL A 63 -6.69 10.42 -7.90
N ILE A 64 -6.54 9.10 -7.88
CA ILE A 64 -6.51 8.28 -9.08
C ILE A 64 -7.58 7.21 -8.92
N GLU A 65 -8.56 7.22 -9.82
CA GLU A 65 -9.60 6.21 -9.91
C GLU A 65 -9.25 5.23 -11.02
N ILE A 66 -9.15 3.96 -10.66
CA ILE A 66 -8.74 2.88 -11.55
C ILE A 66 -9.95 1.99 -11.80
N GLU A 67 -10.26 1.75 -13.07
CA GLU A 67 -11.37 0.89 -13.48
C GLU A 67 -11.05 0.16 -14.79
N ARG A 68 -11.37 -1.14 -14.86
CA ARG A 68 -11.39 -1.88 -16.12
C ARG A 68 -12.57 -1.41 -16.99
N GLN A 69 -12.36 -1.17 -18.28
CA GLN A 69 -13.41 -0.71 -19.20
C GLN A 69 -14.30 -1.82 -19.78
N SER A 70 -13.87 -3.07 -19.64
CA SER A 70 -14.60 -4.26 -20.09
C SER A 70 -15.39 -4.91 -18.96
N PRO A 71 -16.43 -5.72 -19.26
CA PRO A 71 -17.17 -6.48 -18.26
C PRO A 71 -16.26 -7.31 -17.33
N PRO A 72 -16.75 -7.64 -16.12
CA PRO A 72 -16.01 -8.48 -15.17
C PRO A 72 -15.56 -9.79 -15.81
N VAL A 73 -14.33 -10.19 -15.53
CA VAL A 73 -13.75 -11.42 -16.08
C VAL A 73 -14.07 -12.59 -15.16
N SER A 74 -14.78 -13.58 -15.67
CA SER A 74 -15.02 -14.83 -14.94
C SER A 74 -13.83 -15.79 -15.08
N CYS A 75 -13.51 -16.52 -14.00
CA CYS A 75 -12.43 -17.51 -13.99
C CYS A 75 -12.80 -18.75 -13.17
N ASN A 76 -12.41 -19.92 -13.66
CA ASN A 76 -12.50 -21.19 -12.94
C ASN A 76 -11.23 -21.46 -12.13
N ASN A 77 -10.93 -20.64 -11.10
CA ASN A 77 -9.82 -20.82 -10.13
C ASN A 77 -8.40 -21.13 -10.69
N THR A 78 -8.21 -21.20 -12.00
CA THR A 78 -6.96 -21.55 -12.68
C THR A 78 -6.22 -20.28 -13.09
N ILE A 79 -4.96 -20.20 -12.66
CA ILE A 79 -4.05 -19.07 -12.85
C ILE A 79 -3.71 -18.80 -14.33
N GLY A 80 -3.93 -19.78 -15.22
CA GLY A 80 -3.13 -19.97 -16.43
C GLY A 80 -3.51 -19.29 -17.76
N SER A 81 -4.60 -18.52 -17.88
CA SER A 81 -4.95 -17.96 -19.22
C SER A 81 -5.66 -16.61 -19.24
N VAL A 82 -5.84 -15.97 -18.08
CA VAL A 82 -6.68 -14.78 -17.98
C VAL A 82 -5.79 -13.55 -18.06
N THR A 83 -6.17 -12.60 -18.92
CA THR A 83 -5.46 -11.32 -19.06
C THR A 83 -5.35 -10.64 -17.70
N VAL A 84 -4.14 -10.23 -17.35
CA VAL A 84 -3.87 -9.50 -16.12
C VAL A 84 -4.18 -8.03 -16.35
N ASP A 85 -4.96 -7.47 -15.45
CA ASP A 85 -5.12 -6.03 -15.29
C ASP A 85 -4.03 -5.51 -14.38
N GLY A 86 -3.39 -4.42 -14.78
CA GLY A 86 -2.33 -3.81 -14.01
C GLY A 86 -2.33 -2.30 -14.15
N VAL A 87 -1.88 -1.64 -13.09
CA VAL A 87 -1.51 -0.24 -13.10
C VAL A 87 -0.23 -0.03 -12.31
N LEU A 88 0.62 0.86 -12.81
CA LEU A 88 1.77 1.43 -12.11
C LEU A 88 1.58 2.95 -12.04
N ILE A 89 1.57 3.49 -10.83
CA ILE A 89 1.47 4.92 -10.53
C ILE A 89 2.82 5.35 -9.97
N SER A 90 3.66 5.96 -10.79
CA SER A 90 5.02 6.34 -10.42
C SER A 90 5.16 7.83 -10.11
N VAL A 91 6.09 8.12 -9.20
CA VAL A 91 6.46 9.48 -8.82
C VAL A 91 7.97 9.63 -9.09
N PRO A 92 8.38 10.48 -10.05
CA PRO A 92 9.78 10.73 -10.35
C PRO A 92 10.55 11.31 -9.16
N GLY A 93 11.88 11.27 -9.25
CA GLY A 93 12.77 11.78 -8.22
C GLY A 93 13.35 10.67 -7.33
N SER A 94 14.11 11.08 -6.31
CA SER A 94 14.94 10.20 -5.47
C SER A 94 14.44 10.10 -4.03
N TRP A 95 13.13 9.85 -3.86
CA TRP A 95 12.53 9.65 -2.55
C TRP A 95 12.86 8.27 -1.96
N ARG A 96 12.81 8.12 -0.63
CA ARG A 96 13.07 6.89 0.11
C ARG A 96 11.83 6.06 0.38
N ARG A 97 10.69 6.72 0.64
CA ARG A 97 9.41 6.05 0.88
C ARG A 97 8.28 6.73 0.15
N ILE A 98 7.27 5.94 -0.20
CA ILE A 98 5.98 6.41 -0.69
C ILE A 98 4.90 6.02 0.33
N LYS A 99 3.92 6.88 0.51
CA LYS A 99 2.76 6.71 1.40
C LYS A 99 1.51 7.00 0.59
N TYR A 100 0.49 6.17 0.70
CA TYR A 100 -0.77 6.35 -0.03
C TYR A 100 -1.92 5.62 0.66
N LYS A 101 -3.14 5.99 0.32
CA LYS A 101 -4.37 5.28 0.66
C LYS A 101 -4.91 4.55 -0.56
N GLN A 102 -5.33 3.31 -0.37
CA GLN A 102 -5.96 2.46 -1.38
C GLN A 102 -7.34 2.02 -0.89
N THR A 103 -8.36 2.27 -1.71
CA THR A 103 -9.76 1.91 -1.44
C THR A 103 -10.24 0.93 -2.49
N PHE A 104 -10.65 -0.26 -2.08
CA PHE A 104 -11.02 -1.36 -2.96
C PHE A 104 -12.54 -1.35 -3.18
N MET A 105 -12.99 -1.19 -4.43
CA MET A 105 -14.39 -0.83 -4.71
C MET A 105 -15.22 -1.96 -5.33
N GLU A 106 -14.57 -2.95 -5.95
CA GLU A 106 -15.23 -4.10 -6.57
C GLU A 106 -14.48 -5.40 -6.31
N THR A 107 -15.10 -6.52 -6.67
CA THR A 107 -14.56 -7.86 -6.43
C THR A 107 -13.44 -8.24 -7.40
N GLN A 108 -12.36 -8.81 -6.88
CA GLN A 108 -11.26 -9.33 -7.71
C GLN A 108 -10.65 -10.58 -7.07
N LYS A 109 -10.84 -11.78 -7.63
CA LYS A 109 -10.36 -13.05 -7.03
C LYS A 109 -8.85 -13.21 -6.95
N CYS A 110 -8.14 -12.59 -7.89
CA CYS A 110 -6.69 -12.64 -7.96
C CYS A 110 -6.14 -11.24 -7.87
N PHE A 111 -5.26 -11.00 -6.91
CA PHE A 111 -4.70 -9.69 -6.68
C PHE A 111 -3.23 -9.73 -6.32
N ALA A 112 -2.55 -8.61 -6.56
CA ALA A 112 -1.26 -8.29 -5.98
C ALA A 112 -1.17 -6.79 -5.73
N ILE A 113 -0.81 -6.42 -4.50
CA ILE A 113 -0.78 -5.05 -3.98
C ILE A 113 0.48 -4.81 -3.17
N PHE A 114 0.63 -3.58 -2.68
CA PHE A 114 1.65 -3.20 -1.71
C PHE A 114 3.08 -3.61 -2.12
N GLY A 115 3.40 -3.38 -3.39
CA GLY A 115 4.71 -3.66 -3.98
C GLY A 115 4.95 -5.12 -4.40
N SER A 116 4.00 -6.03 -4.15
CA SER A 116 4.10 -7.42 -4.56
C SER A 116 3.96 -7.58 -6.08
N VAL A 117 4.80 -8.44 -6.67
CA VAL A 117 4.79 -8.77 -8.10
C VAL A 117 4.88 -10.30 -8.25
N PRO A 118 3.74 -11.01 -8.33
CA PRO A 118 3.74 -12.45 -8.49
C PRO A 118 4.17 -12.88 -9.89
N ASN A 119 4.52 -14.16 -10.05
CA ASN A 119 4.99 -14.73 -11.33
C ASN A 119 4.02 -14.52 -12.50
N TRP A 120 2.72 -14.42 -12.23
CA TRP A 120 1.72 -14.16 -13.27
C TRP A 120 1.66 -12.69 -13.72
N ALA A 121 2.37 -11.77 -13.05
CA ALA A 121 2.45 -10.34 -13.37
C ALA A 121 3.90 -9.84 -13.64
N SER A 122 4.92 -10.70 -13.54
CA SER A 122 6.34 -10.31 -13.55
C SER A 122 6.84 -9.64 -14.84
N GLY A 123 6.09 -9.77 -15.94
CA GLY A 123 6.42 -9.15 -17.23
C GLY A 123 5.69 -7.84 -17.52
N ILE A 124 4.86 -7.33 -16.59
CA ILE A 124 4.02 -6.15 -16.83
C ILE A 124 4.75 -4.88 -16.38
N TYR A 125 4.99 -4.76 -15.07
CA TYR A 125 5.66 -3.61 -14.47
C TYR A 125 6.68 -4.05 -13.41
N THR A 126 7.74 -3.28 -13.25
CA THR A 126 8.66 -3.40 -12.10
C THR A 126 8.53 -2.14 -11.24
N PRO A 127 7.82 -2.18 -10.11
CA PRO A 127 7.33 -0.97 -9.44
C PRO A 127 8.39 -0.18 -8.68
N GLY A 128 9.66 -0.59 -8.70
CA GLY A 128 10.76 0.13 -8.04
C GLY A 128 10.62 0.30 -6.52
N VAL A 129 9.63 -0.35 -5.89
CA VAL A 129 9.42 -0.43 -4.44
C VAL A 129 9.65 -1.86 -3.96
N LEU A 130 9.95 -1.99 -2.67
CA LEU A 130 10.01 -3.27 -1.98
C LEU A 130 8.59 -3.74 -1.65
N GLU A 131 8.40 -5.05 -1.62
CA GLU A 131 7.17 -5.65 -1.12
C GLU A 131 7.00 -5.30 0.36
N PHE A 132 5.74 -5.11 0.77
CA PHE A 132 5.39 -4.73 2.13
C PHE A 132 5.91 -5.73 3.17
N ASP A 133 6.48 -5.19 4.23
CA ASP A 133 7.08 -5.91 5.34
C ASP A 133 6.65 -5.25 6.65
N PHE A 134 5.97 -5.98 7.53
CA PHE A 134 5.46 -5.44 8.80
C PHE A 134 6.54 -4.85 9.72
N ASP A 135 7.79 -5.31 9.62
CA ASP A 135 8.87 -4.83 10.47
C ASP A 135 9.42 -3.48 10.00
N LEU A 136 9.28 -3.19 8.70
CA LEU A 136 9.98 -2.10 8.01
C LEU A 136 9.03 -1.10 7.35
N ASP A 137 7.77 -1.47 7.18
CA ASP A 137 6.72 -0.71 6.53
C ASP A 137 5.56 -0.40 7.49
N GLU A 138 4.69 0.52 7.08
CA GLU A 138 3.61 1.03 7.93
C GLU A 138 2.27 0.83 7.25
N LEU A 139 1.29 0.36 8.03
CA LEU A 139 -0.10 0.24 7.64
C LEU A 139 -0.94 1.10 8.59
N TRP A 140 -1.95 1.80 8.07
CA TRP A 140 -2.92 2.55 8.88
C TRP A 140 -4.28 2.53 8.21
N LYS A 141 -5.35 2.90 8.94
CA LYS A 141 -6.74 2.87 8.42
C LYS A 141 -7.06 1.51 7.78
N GLU A 142 -6.72 0.45 8.50
CA GLU A 142 -7.06 -0.92 8.11
C GLU A 142 -8.54 -1.14 8.38
N GLU A 143 -9.34 -1.05 7.32
CA GLU A 143 -10.78 -1.20 7.38
C GLU A 143 -11.17 -2.32 6.43
N TYR A 144 -11.80 -3.38 6.97
CA TYR A 144 -12.31 -4.52 6.21
C TYR A 144 -11.27 -5.23 5.33
N LEU A 145 -10.01 -5.29 5.78
CA LEU A 145 -8.88 -5.93 5.07
C LEU A 145 -8.73 -7.43 5.34
N GLY A 146 -9.70 -8.07 5.97
CA GLY A 146 -9.76 -9.53 6.12
C GLY A 146 -11.15 -10.08 5.85
N PRO A 147 -11.28 -11.38 5.51
CA PRO A 147 -12.57 -12.02 5.26
C PRO A 147 -13.52 -11.94 6.47
N ASN A 148 -12.98 -11.88 7.69
CA ASN A 148 -13.72 -11.86 8.96
C ASN A 148 -13.35 -10.68 9.88
N GLY A 149 -12.65 -9.67 9.39
CA GLY A 149 -12.14 -8.60 10.27
C GLY A 149 -11.58 -7.39 9.53
N ASN A 150 -11.12 -6.42 10.32
CA ASN A 150 -10.60 -5.16 9.81
C ASN A 150 -9.10 -5.18 9.51
N HIS A 151 -8.36 -6.15 10.05
CA HIS A 151 -6.91 -6.20 9.92
C HIS A 151 -6.44 -6.92 8.66
N PHE A 152 -5.35 -6.41 8.11
CA PHE A 152 -4.61 -7.05 7.03
C PHE A 152 -3.81 -8.23 7.57
N ASP A 153 -3.92 -9.38 6.90
CA ASP A 153 -3.27 -10.63 7.30
C ASP A 153 -1.83 -10.79 6.80
N GLY A 154 -1.33 -9.80 6.04
CA GLY A 154 0.01 -9.83 5.44
C GLY A 154 0.06 -10.41 4.03
N VAL A 155 -1.07 -10.86 3.47
CA VAL A 155 -1.10 -11.46 2.14
C VAL A 155 -1.18 -10.37 1.08
N ASN A 156 -0.02 -10.02 0.52
CA ASN A 156 0.08 -8.98 -0.52
C ASN A 156 -0.31 -9.49 -1.92
N ALA A 157 -0.32 -10.81 -2.15
CA ALA A 157 -0.73 -11.40 -3.41
C ALA A 157 -1.40 -12.77 -3.20
N LEU A 158 -2.57 -12.95 -3.81
CA LEU A 158 -3.34 -14.19 -3.71
C LEU A 158 -4.16 -14.40 -4.99
N CYS A 159 -4.44 -15.67 -5.29
CA CYS A 159 -5.45 -16.09 -6.25
C CYS A 159 -6.33 -17.13 -5.58
N GLY A 160 -7.56 -16.79 -5.26
CA GLY A 160 -8.44 -17.72 -4.57
C GLY A 160 -9.76 -17.08 -4.16
N ASP A 161 -10.53 -17.84 -3.39
CA ASP A 161 -11.72 -17.34 -2.73
C ASP A 161 -11.34 -16.87 -1.30
N GLU A 162 -12.29 -16.24 -0.62
CA GLU A 162 -12.24 -15.81 0.79
C GLU A 162 -11.17 -14.76 1.18
N HIS A 163 -11.00 -13.69 0.40
CA HIS A 163 -10.09 -12.59 0.75
C HIS A 163 -10.78 -11.21 0.75
N PHE A 164 -10.11 -10.20 1.32
CA PHE A 164 -10.69 -8.86 1.55
C PHE A 164 -11.16 -8.14 0.28
N TRP A 165 -10.45 -8.34 -0.83
CA TRP A 165 -10.80 -7.74 -2.12
C TRP A 165 -12.00 -8.43 -2.81
N MET A 166 -12.58 -9.49 -2.24
CA MET A 166 -13.94 -9.87 -2.59
C MET A 166 -14.88 -9.02 -1.72
N VAL A 167 -15.26 -7.84 -2.23
CA VAL A 167 -16.07 -6.85 -1.51
C VAL A 167 -17.22 -7.50 -0.73
N ASN A 168 -17.12 -7.47 0.59
CA ASN A 168 -18.16 -7.87 1.51
C ASN A 168 -19.14 -6.71 1.71
N LYS A 169 -20.05 -6.49 0.74
CA LYS A 169 -21.08 -5.45 0.87
C LYS A 169 -21.85 -5.62 2.19
N PRO A 170 -22.07 -4.54 2.96
CA PRO A 170 -21.98 -3.13 2.56
C PRO A 170 -20.59 -2.46 2.78
N ASN A 171 -19.58 -3.21 3.21
CA ASN A 171 -18.30 -2.64 3.62
C ASN A 171 -17.35 -2.43 2.43
N THR A 172 -16.60 -1.33 2.46
CA THR A 172 -15.59 -0.99 1.45
C THR A 172 -14.20 -1.14 2.06
N PRO A 173 -13.38 -2.10 1.62
CA PRO A 173 -12.04 -2.26 2.15
C PRO A 173 -11.14 -1.06 1.87
N VAL A 174 -10.37 -0.63 2.86
CA VAL A 174 -9.44 0.50 2.76
C VAL A 174 -8.15 0.17 3.51
N ALA A 175 -7.02 0.58 2.93
CA ALA A 175 -5.71 0.53 3.57
C ALA A 175 -4.92 1.80 3.26
N GLY A 176 -4.32 2.39 4.28
CA GLY A 176 -3.19 3.29 4.13
C GLY A 176 -1.88 2.52 4.27
N VAL A 177 -0.93 2.70 3.35
CA VAL A 177 0.33 1.95 3.34
C VAL A 177 1.52 2.84 3.00
N SER A 178 2.65 2.61 3.68
CA SER A 178 3.93 3.22 3.36
C SER A 178 4.96 2.17 2.96
N LEU A 179 5.49 2.28 1.75
CA LEU A 179 6.45 1.34 1.17
C LEU A 179 7.81 1.98 0.99
N ARG A 180 8.86 1.16 1.11
CA ARG A 180 10.25 1.52 0.83
C ARG A 180 10.55 1.48 -0.67
N ARG A 181 11.35 2.42 -1.14
CA ARG A 181 11.91 2.39 -2.50
C ARG A 181 13.06 1.38 -2.60
N LYS A 182 13.17 0.69 -3.73
CA LYS A 182 14.38 -0.06 -4.10
C LYS A 182 15.51 0.90 -4.48
N SER A 183 16.72 0.63 -4.02
CA SER A 183 17.90 1.41 -4.39
C SER A 183 18.18 1.28 -5.90
N GLY A 184 18.50 2.41 -6.55
CA GLY A 184 18.96 2.43 -7.95
C GLY A 184 17.87 2.34 -9.02
N GLY A 185 16.58 2.29 -8.65
CA GLY A 185 15.48 2.35 -9.61
C GLY A 185 15.20 3.78 -10.07
N ALA A 186 15.18 4.03 -11.38
CA ALA A 186 14.81 5.33 -11.96
C ALA A 186 13.31 5.62 -11.81
N ILE A 187 12.49 4.57 -11.90
CA ILE A 187 11.04 4.60 -11.74
C ILE A 187 10.69 3.83 -10.48
N ALA A 188 9.90 4.43 -9.60
CA ALA A 188 9.32 3.75 -8.46
C ALA A 188 7.92 4.28 -8.20
N GLY A 189 7.05 3.43 -7.68
CA GLY A 189 5.66 3.78 -7.51
C GLY A 189 4.79 2.68 -6.94
N ILE A 190 3.49 2.96 -6.98
CA ILE A 190 2.43 2.09 -6.51
C ILE A 190 2.06 1.17 -7.67
N SER A 191 2.30 -0.12 -7.53
CA SER A 191 1.73 -1.11 -8.44
C SER A 191 0.56 -1.83 -7.81
N THR A 192 -0.41 -2.14 -8.64
CA THR A 192 -1.50 -3.02 -8.29
C THR A 192 -1.85 -3.86 -9.50
N PHE A 193 -2.04 -5.15 -9.29
CA PHE A 193 -2.39 -6.10 -10.33
C PHE A 193 -3.59 -6.91 -9.90
N GLY A 194 -4.35 -7.40 -10.88
CA GLY A 194 -5.34 -8.42 -10.62
C GLY A 194 -5.85 -9.10 -11.88
N LYS A 195 -6.67 -10.13 -11.66
CA LYS A 195 -7.45 -10.81 -12.70
C LYS A 195 -8.68 -11.44 -12.03
N CYS A 196 -9.62 -11.92 -12.83
CA CYS A 196 -10.76 -12.69 -12.35
C CYS A 196 -11.74 -11.89 -11.48
N GLY A 197 -12.32 -10.86 -12.08
CA GLY A 197 -13.28 -9.98 -11.45
C GLY A 197 -13.35 -8.63 -12.14
N MET A 198 -13.67 -7.62 -11.35
CA MET A 198 -13.77 -6.23 -11.76
C MET A 198 -12.64 -5.44 -11.11
N PHE A 199 -11.62 -5.08 -11.89
CA PHE A 199 -10.47 -4.33 -11.41
C PHE A 199 -10.86 -2.87 -11.18
N LYS A 200 -11.34 -2.56 -9.97
CA LYS A 200 -11.79 -1.22 -9.58
C LYS A 200 -11.35 -0.83 -8.18
N PHE A 201 -10.62 0.27 -8.07
CA PHE A 201 -10.14 0.83 -6.80
C PHE A 201 -9.73 2.30 -6.97
N LYS A 202 -9.55 2.99 -5.85
CA LYS A 202 -9.09 4.38 -5.78
C LYS A 202 -7.78 4.46 -5.01
N ILE A 203 -6.85 5.28 -5.49
CA ILE A 203 -5.62 5.68 -4.81
C ILE A 203 -5.71 7.16 -4.46
N SER A 204 -5.37 7.54 -3.23
CA SER A 204 -5.30 8.93 -2.80
C SER A 204 -4.22 9.15 -1.75
N ASP A 205 -4.11 10.38 -1.24
CA ASP A 205 -3.24 10.75 -0.11
C ASP A 205 -1.78 10.38 -0.40
N ILE A 206 -1.35 10.57 -1.65
CA ILE A 206 -0.02 10.17 -2.13
C ILE A 206 1.01 11.18 -1.61
N CYS A 207 1.91 10.71 -0.76
CA CYS A 207 3.04 11.46 -0.25
C CYS A 207 4.34 10.69 -0.44
N VAL A 208 5.45 11.43 -0.54
CA VAL A 208 6.79 10.86 -0.58
C VAL A 208 7.65 11.42 0.56
N LEU A 209 8.60 10.61 1.01
CA LEU A 209 9.62 11.00 1.98
C LEU A 209 10.98 10.95 1.29
N ASP A 210 11.70 12.07 1.29
CA ASP A 210 13.04 12.21 0.70
C ASP A 210 14.16 11.54 1.53
#